data_AF-A0A0D2M7C0-F1
#
_entry.id   AF-A0A0D2M7C0-F1
#
_cell.length_a   1.000
_cell.length_b   1.000
_cell.length_c   1.000
_cell.angle_alpha   90.00
_cell.angle_beta   90.00
_cell.angle_gamma   90.00
#
_symmetry.space_group_name_H-M   'P 1'
#
loop_
_entity.id
_entity.type
_entity.pdbx_description
1 polymer ?
#
loop_
_entity_poly.entity_id
_entity_poly.type
_entity_poly.pdbx_seq_one_letter_code
_entity_poly.pdbx_strand_id
1 'polypeptide(L)'
;MTIETCIAFCGAADFVFAGIEFGHCDSTIQIPSVQEPATDCDMACSGNSTELCGGPVRINIFQNLNTPLPVIVQNVTAGKGLWTYQGCFTDTVTSRTLGTGVNIPSGTTAESCTAACQAAGGFQFAGLENGHECWCDNQINAPGQHVGDADCREVCSATHAEYCGNSNRVAVYEFSASGVPPVQVCQSTSVSNFTLVAEFATPPTSGPLSVPLKLVAVEIVGTTIWSILSVRVLSTLCSSVSMLIPVL
;
A
#
# COMPACT_ATOMS: atom_id res chain seq x y z
N MET A 1 19.60 -27.02 13.38
CA MET A 1 18.69 -25.87 13.49
C MET A 1 17.46 -26.30 14.27
N THR A 2 17.06 -25.56 15.30
CA THR A 2 15.77 -25.66 16.03
C THR A 2 14.89 -24.45 15.71
N ILE A 3 13.62 -24.49 16.10
CA ILE A 3 12.71 -23.35 15.96
C ILE A 3 13.27 -22.12 16.70
N GLU A 4 13.72 -22.28 17.93
CA GLU A 4 14.23 -21.20 18.78
C GLU A 4 15.49 -20.57 18.18
N THR A 5 16.40 -21.39 17.63
CA THR A 5 17.61 -20.86 17.01
C THR A 5 17.31 -20.03 15.77
N CYS A 6 16.27 -20.38 15.00
CA CYS A 6 15.85 -19.59 13.84
C CYS A 6 15.17 -18.28 14.28
N ILE A 7 14.22 -18.35 15.22
CA ILE A 7 13.56 -17.15 15.77
C ILE A 7 14.59 -16.19 16.39
N ALA A 8 15.55 -16.71 17.16
CA ALA A 8 16.59 -15.89 17.78
C ALA A 8 17.50 -15.24 16.73
N PHE A 9 17.85 -15.96 15.65
CA PHE A 9 18.66 -15.43 14.56
C PHE A 9 17.94 -14.31 13.82
N CYS A 10 16.69 -14.53 13.38
CA CYS A 10 15.89 -13.51 12.69
C CYS A 10 15.61 -12.30 13.59
N GLY A 11 15.28 -12.54 14.87
CA GLY A 11 15.04 -11.48 15.84
C GLY A 11 16.27 -10.63 16.13
N ALA A 12 17.48 -11.22 16.16
CA ALA A 12 18.72 -10.48 16.33
C ALA A 12 19.09 -9.59 15.12
N ALA A 13 18.49 -9.86 13.96
CA ALA A 13 18.60 -9.06 12.75
C ALA A 13 17.33 -8.20 12.52
N ASP A 14 16.50 -7.99 13.54
CA ASP A 14 15.29 -7.15 13.49
C ASP A 14 14.24 -7.58 12.46
N PHE A 15 14.24 -8.83 12.02
CA PHE A 15 13.18 -9.34 11.14
C PHE A 15 11.90 -9.62 11.95
N VAL A 16 10.75 -9.26 11.37
CA VAL A 16 9.43 -9.53 11.96
C VAL A 16 9.02 -11.00 11.83
N PHE A 17 9.57 -11.70 10.83
CA PHE A 17 9.26 -13.09 10.54
C PHE A 17 10.50 -13.97 10.66
N ALA A 18 10.28 -15.20 11.09
CA ALA A 18 11.24 -16.29 11.01
C ALA A 18 10.53 -17.48 10.36
N GLY A 19 11.08 -17.95 9.25
CA GLY A 19 10.63 -19.11 8.50
C GLY A 19 11.63 -20.25 8.65
N ILE A 20 11.16 -21.47 8.91
CA ILE A 20 12.03 -22.64 8.99
C ILE A 20 11.54 -23.77 8.08
N GLU A 21 12.43 -24.24 7.21
CA GLU A 21 12.18 -25.30 6.23
C GLU A 21 13.45 -26.17 6.08
N PHE A 22 13.33 -27.50 6.17
CA PHE A 22 14.47 -28.44 6.00
C PHE A 22 15.71 -28.08 6.84
N GLY A 23 15.52 -27.47 8.03
CA GLY A 23 16.60 -27.00 8.89
C GLY A 23 17.32 -25.73 8.41
N HIS A 24 16.79 -25.05 7.40
CA HIS A 24 17.20 -23.73 6.93
C HIS A 24 16.28 -22.68 7.55
N CYS A 25 16.86 -21.54 7.90
CA CYS A 25 16.13 -20.40 8.47
C CYS A 25 16.11 -19.28 7.42
N ASP A 26 14.93 -18.71 7.20
CA ASP A 26 14.69 -17.57 6.34
C ASP A 26 13.93 -16.50 7.15
N SER A 27 13.99 -15.25 6.73
CA SER A 27 13.24 -14.14 7.31
C SER A 27 12.30 -13.48 6.32
N THR A 28 12.38 -13.86 5.04
CA THR A 28 11.57 -13.28 3.96
C THR A 28 10.47 -14.25 3.56
N ILE A 29 9.22 -13.85 3.76
CA ILE A 29 8.08 -14.62 3.27
C ILE A 29 7.96 -14.34 1.76
N GLN A 30 8.34 -15.32 0.94
CA GLN A 30 8.14 -15.23 -0.51
C GLN A 30 6.64 -15.15 -0.82
N ILE A 31 6.27 -14.23 -1.71
CA ILE A 31 4.88 -14.03 -2.16
C ILE A 31 4.81 -14.33 -3.67
N PRO A 32 3.82 -15.11 -4.14
CA PRO A 32 2.65 -15.59 -3.39
C PRO A 32 2.95 -16.79 -2.49
N SER A 33 2.56 -16.68 -1.22
CA SER A 33 2.46 -17.81 -0.29
C SER A 33 1.02 -17.94 0.19
N VAL A 34 0.58 -19.18 0.39
CA VAL A 34 -0.76 -19.50 0.87
C VAL A 34 -0.60 -20.31 2.15
N GLN A 35 -1.48 -20.07 3.12
CA GLN A 35 -1.51 -20.85 4.34
C GLN A 35 -1.96 -22.29 4.01
N GLU A 36 -1.11 -23.25 4.35
CA GLU A 36 -1.37 -24.67 4.18
C GLU A 36 -1.65 -25.34 5.53
N PRO A 37 -2.21 -26.57 5.55
CA PRO A 37 -2.41 -27.32 6.78
C PRO A 37 -1.12 -27.48 7.58
N ALA A 38 -1.18 -27.24 8.89
CA ALA A 38 -0.02 -27.38 9.79
C ALA A 38 0.57 -28.81 9.78
N THR A 39 -0.23 -29.80 9.40
CA THR A 39 0.19 -31.20 9.25
C THR A 39 1.15 -31.43 8.08
N ASP A 40 1.22 -30.50 7.11
CA ASP A 40 2.16 -30.58 6.00
C ASP A 40 3.58 -30.13 6.41
N CYS A 41 3.71 -29.49 7.57
CA CYS A 41 4.98 -29.16 8.19
C CYS A 41 5.37 -30.28 9.17
N ASP A 42 5.68 -31.48 8.65
CA ASP A 42 5.90 -32.70 9.43
C ASP A 42 7.38 -33.12 9.57
N MET A 43 8.30 -32.30 9.08
CA MET A 43 9.72 -32.63 9.12
C MET A 43 10.34 -32.33 10.48
N ALA A 44 11.00 -33.32 11.09
CA ALA A 44 11.74 -33.12 12.33
C ALA A 44 12.91 -32.12 12.16
N CYS A 45 13.08 -31.21 13.12
CA CYS A 45 14.20 -30.26 13.10
C CYS A 45 15.56 -30.96 13.29
N SER A 46 16.58 -30.51 12.55
CA SER A 46 17.94 -31.10 12.64
C SER A 46 18.63 -30.89 13.98
N GLY A 47 18.24 -29.85 14.73
CA GLY A 47 18.75 -29.57 16.08
C GLY A 47 17.90 -30.15 17.22
N ASN A 48 16.65 -30.53 16.95
CA ASN A 48 15.74 -31.11 17.93
C ASN A 48 14.65 -31.94 17.23
N SER A 49 14.75 -33.27 17.28
CA SER A 49 13.81 -34.14 16.57
C SER A 49 12.39 -34.18 17.18
N THR A 50 12.15 -33.49 18.29
CA THR A 50 10.80 -33.36 18.88
C THR A 50 10.03 -32.15 18.33
N GLU A 51 10.68 -31.28 17.58
CA GLU A 51 10.09 -30.11 16.92
C GLU A 51 9.90 -30.37 15.43
N LEU A 52 8.96 -29.64 14.81
CA LEU A 52 8.67 -29.70 13.37
C LEU A 52 9.14 -28.42 12.68
N CYS A 53 9.92 -28.57 11.61
CA CYS A 53 10.69 -27.54 10.90
C CYS A 53 10.40 -27.55 9.40
N GLY A 54 9.13 -27.30 9.05
CA GLY A 54 8.63 -27.29 7.69
C GLY A 54 8.38 -28.69 7.15
N GLY A 55 8.44 -28.81 5.83
CA GLY A 55 8.19 -30.04 5.07
C GLY A 55 8.50 -29.81 3.59
N PRO A 56 8.24 -30.78 2.70
CA PRO A 56 8.46 -30.60 1.27
C PRO A 56 7.67 -29.40 0.71
N VAL A 57 8.37 -28.32 0.35
CA VAL A 57 7.76 -27.06 -0.14
C VAL A 57 6.82 -26.47 0.92
N ARG A 58 7.23 -26.55 2.18
CA ARG A 58 6.45 -26.11 3.35
C ARG A 58 7.39 -25.49 4.37
N ILE A 59 7.00 -24.32 4.85
CA ILE A 59 7.77 -23.53 5.81
C ILE A 59 6.90 -23.22 7.02
N ASN A 60 7.40 -23.47 8.23
CA ASN A 60 6.77 -22.92 9.43
C ASN A 60 7.15 -21.45 9.55
N ILE A 61 6.15 -20.57 9.64
CA ILE A 61 6.35 -19.13 9.76
C ILE A 61 5.97 -18.70 11.18
N PHE A 62 6.88 -18.00 11.83
CA PHE A 62 6.72 -17.40 13.15
C PHE A 62 6.79 -15.89 13.02
N GLN A 63 5.92 -15.19 13.75
CA GLN A 63 5.87 -13.73 13.77
C GLN A 63 6.26 -13.20 15.15
N ASN A 64 7.13 -12.19 15.18
CA ASN A 64 7.41 -11.40 16.38
C ASN A 64 6.31 -10.34 16.58
N LEU A 65 5.43 -10.56 17.56
CA LEU A 65 4.32 -9.64 17.85
C LEU A 65 4.76 -8.33 18.54
N ASN A 66 6.03 -8.21 18.94
CA ASN A 66 6.57 -6.97 19.48
C ASN A 66 7.11 -6.02 18.40
N THR A 67 7.26 -6.51 17.17
CA THR A 67 7.72 -5.71 16.03
C THR A 67 6.51 -5.37 15.15
N PRO A 68 6.33 -4.10 14.74
CA PRO A 68 5.31 -3.73 13.77
C PRO A 68 5.48 -4.51 12.46
N LEU A 69 4.36 -4.87 11.82
CA LEU A 69 4.40 -5.45 10.48
C LEU A 69 4.97 -4.41 9.49
N PRO A 70 5.71 -4.86 8.45
CA PRO A 70 6.12 -3.97 7.39
C PRO A 70 4.89 -3.36 6.71
N VAL A 71 5.02 -2.10 6.31
CA VAL A 71 3.94 -1.34 5.66
C VAL A 71 4.34 -0.89 4.27
N ILE A 72 3.34 -0.68 3.41
CA ILE A 72 3.55 0.13 2.21
C ILE A 72 3.48 1.58 2.64
N VAL A 73 4.60 2.30 2.56
CA VAL A 73 4.63 3.73 2.88
C VAL A 73 3.78 4.47 1.87
N GLN A 74 2.66 5.05 2.30
CA GLN A 74 1.71 5.68 1.38
C GLN A 74 2.18 7.04 0.88
N ASN A 75 2.89 7.79 1.74
CA ASN A 75 3.28 9.16 1.49
C ASN A 75 4.69 9.41 2.04
N VAL A 76 5.54 10.00 1.21
CA VAL A 76 6.91 10.37 1.57
C VAL A 76 7.12 11.85 1.31
N THR A 77 7.49 12.60 2.35
CA THR A 77 7.93 13.99 2.16
C THR A 77 9.43 13.99 1.89
N ALA A 78 9.82 14.27 0.65
CA ALA A 78 11.23 14.34 0.25
C ALA A 78 11.50 15.59 -0.60
N GLY A 79 12.58 16.30 -0.25
CA GLY A 79 12.95 17.55 -0.92
C GLY A 79 11.91 18.66 -0.72
N LYS A 80 11.36 19.20 -1.83
CA LYS A 80 10.37 20.29 -1.84
C LYS A 80 8.93 19.82 -2.15
N GLY A 81 8.69 18.51 -2.20
CA GLY A 81 7.38 17.99 -2.60
C GLY A 81 6.98 16.74 -1.83
N LEU A 82 5.85 16.18 -2.26
CA LEU A 82 5.27 14.96 -1.71
C LEU A 82 5.33 13.85 -2.74
N TRP A 83 5.76 12.68 -2.32
CA TRP A 83 5.68 11.45 -3.10
C TRP A 83 4.51 10.60 -2.59
N THR A 84 3.61 10.22 -3.49
CA THR A 84 2.42 9.41 -3.14
C THR A 84 2.50 8.06 -3.84
N TYR A 85 2.28 6.98 -3.09
CA TYR A 85 2.22 5.62 -3.64
C TYR A 85 1.10 5.50 -4.68
N GLN A 86 1.43 4.97 -5.85
CA GLN A 86 0.52 4.81 -6.99
C GLN A 86 0.10 3.35 -7.22
N GLY A 87 0.61 2.41 -6.41
CA GLY A 87 0.32 1.00 -6.56
C GLY A 87 1.54 0.17 -6.97
N CYS A 88 1.29 -1.12 -7.10
CA CYS A 88 2.26 -2.10 -7.56
C CYS A 88 2.15 -2.28 -9.08
N PHE A 89 3.28 -2.32 -9.78
CA PHE A 89 3.33 -2.50 -11.23
C PHE A 89 4.20 -3.69 -11.61
N THR A 90 3.81 -4.43 -12.65
CA THR A 90 4.70 -5.45 -13.24
C THR A 90 5.94 -4.79 -13.83
N ASP A 91 7.09 -5.46 -13.77
CA ASP A 91 8.32 -5.03 -14.45
C ASP A 91 8.89 -6.17 -15.30
N THR A 92 9.72 -5.83 -16.29
CA THR A 92 10.50 -6.82 -17.05
C THR A 92 11.89 -6.27 -17.35
N VAL A 93 12.92 -7.10 -17.19
CA VAL A 93 14.31 -6.71 -17.46
C VAL A 93 14.57 -6.20 -18.88
N THR A 94 13.79 -6.66 -19.87
CA THR A 94 13.91 -6.25 -21.28
C THR A 94 13.16 -4.97 -21.60
N SER A 95 12.16 -4.60 -20.80
CA SER A 95 11.31 -3.42 -20.99
C SER A 95 10.85 -2.94 -19.62
N ARG A 96 11.73 -2.16 -18.97
CA ARG A 96 11.53 -1.66 -17.61
C ARG A 96 10.34 -0.72 -17.56
N THR A 97 9.56 -0.84 -16.49
CA THR A 97 8.44 0.04 -16.16
C THR A 97 8.95 1.43 -15.81
N LEU A 98 10.08 1.53 -15.10
CA LEU A 98 10.83 2.76 -14.88
C LEU A 98 12.27 2.57 -15.39
N GLY A 99 12.72 3.40 -16.32
CA GLY A 99 13.91 3.12 -17.13
C GLY A 99 15.25 3.47 -16.50
N THR A 100 15.28 4.31 -15.46
CA THR A 100 16.53 4.85 -14.90
C THR A 100 16.83 4.25 -13.53
N GLY A 101 17.75 3.29 -13.46
CA GLY A 101 18.22 2.76 -12.17
C GLY A 101 19.11 3.76 -11.42
N VAL A 102 18.91 3.89 -10.11
CA VAL A 102 19.74 4.72 -9.23
C VAL A 102 20.29 3.86 -8.10
N ASN A 103 21.61 3.94 -7.90
CA ASN A 103 22.27 3.20 -6.83
C ASN A 103 22.22 3.98 -5.52
N ILE A 104 21.80 3.33 -4.44
CA ILE A 104 21.71 3.90 -3.09
C ILE A 104 22.58 3.07 -2.15
N PRO A 105 23.85 3.47 -1.93
CA PRO A 105 24.80 2.67 -1.14
C PRO A 105 24.39 2.41 0.31
N SER A 106 23.57 3.30 0.89
CA SER A 106 23.03 3.15 2.25
C SER A 106 21.85 2.17 2.32
N GLY A 107 21.41 1.63 1.18
CA GLY A 107 20.22 0.79 1.07
C GLY A 107 18.98 1.57 0.66
N THR A 108 18.05 0.85 0.05
CA THR A 108 16.83 1.40 -0.56
C THR A 108 15.64 1.31 0.40
N THR A 109 14.94 2.43 0.52
CA THR A 109 13.69 2.66 1.25
C THR A 109 12.80 3.60 0.43
N ALA A 110 11.53 3.74 0.77
CA ALA A 110 10.64 4.68 0.08
C ALA A 110 11.19 6.12 0.14
N GLU A 111 11.73 6.53 1.28
CA GLU A 111 12.36 7.84 1.49
C GLU A 111 13.64 8.01 0.68
N SER A 112 14.53 7.03 0.74
CA SER A 112 15.83 7.14 0.07
C SER A 112 15.69 7.06 -1.44
N CYS A 113 14.80 6.22 -1.97
CA CYS A 113 14.58 6.09 -3.41
C CYS A 113 13.94 7.34 -4.01
N THR A 114 12.86 7.84 -3.41
CA THR A 114 12.20 9.07 -3.87
C THR A 114 13.12 10.29 -3.79
N ALA A 115 13.91 10.41 -2.71
CA ALA A 115 14.93 11.45 -2.60
C ALA A 115 16.02 11.33 -3.67
N ALA A 116 16.48 10.10 -3.96
CA ALA A 116 17.49 9.84 -4.98
C ALA A 116 16.97 10.14 -6.39
N CYS A 117 15.75 9.75 -6.74
CA CYS A 117 15.12 10.11 -8.01
C CYS A 117 14.95 11.62 -8.16
N GLN A 118 14.57 12.32 -7.09
CA GLN A 118 14.49 13.78 -7.14
C GLN A 118 15.87 14.43 -7.36
N ALA A 119 16.91 13.92 -6.69
CA ALA A 119 18.27 14.45 -6.78
C ALA A 119 18.95 14.13 -8.12
N ALA A 120 18.67 12.97 -8.71
CA ALA A 120 19.30 12.51 -9.94
C ALA A 120 18.84 13.29 -11.18
N GLY A 121 17.57 13.71 -11.23
CA GLY A 121 17.03 14.39 -12.41
C GLY A 121 15.70 15.10 -12.22
N GLY A 122 15.19 15.20 -10.99
CA GLY A 122 13.84 15.74 -10.75
C GLY A 122 12.75 14.88 -11.39
N PHE A 123 12.91 13.55 -11.34
CA PHE A 123 11.99 12.60 -11.96
C PHE A 123 10.58 12.68 -11.36
N GLN A 124 9.56 12.48 -12.19
CA GLN A 124 8.15 12.44 -11.76
C GLN A 124 7.81 11.16 -11.00
N PHE A 125 8.45 10.04 -11.32
CA PHE A 125 8.21 8.73 -10.73
C PHE A 125 9.47 8.13 -10.13
N ALA A 126 9.29 7.44 -9.01
CA ALA A 126 10.26 6.62 -8.34
C ALA A 126 9.64 5.24 -8.10
N GLY A 127 10.44 4.19 -8.06
CA GLY A 127 9.96 2.84 -7.88
C GLY A 127 10.97 1.95 -7.20
N LEU A 128 10.48 1.13 -6.29
CA LEU A 128 11.30 0.21 -5.51
C LEU A 128 11.04 -1.20 -6.03
N GLU A 129 12.11 -1.93 -6.33
CA GLU A 129 12.03 -3.30 -6.85
C GLU A 129 12.95 -4.23 -6.05
N ASN A 130 12.54 -5.50 -5.92
CA ASN A 130 13.37 -6.60 -5.45
C ASN A 130 13.98 -6.39 -4.05
N GLY A 131 13.35 -5.57 -3.18
CA GLY A 131 13.84 -5.31 -1.83
C GLY A 131 15.05 -4.36 -1.72
N HIS A 132 15.67 -3.97 -2.83
CA HIS A 132 16.92 -3.20 -2.80
C HIS A 132 17.19 -2.29 -4.00
N GLU A 133 16.44 -2.42 -5.10
CA GLU A 133 16.64 -1.60 -6.28
C GLU A 133 15.78 -0.34 -6.23
N CYS A 134 16.32 0.75 -6.77
CA CYS A 134 15.60 2.00 -6.97
C CYS A 134 15.62 2.38 -8.44
N TRP A 135 14.44 2.68 -8.98
CA TRP A 135 14.21 3.03 -10.37
C TRP A 135 13.47 4.36 -10.47
N CYS A 136 13.78 5.15 -11.49
CA CYS A 136 13.22 6.47 -11.71
C CYS A 136 12.80 6.64 -13.17
N ASP A 137 11.77 7.43 -13.40
CA ASP A 137 11.40 7.86 -14.75
C ASP A 137 10.46 9.08 -14.69
N ASN A 138 10.16 9.67 -15.84
CA ASN A 138 9.15 10.71 -15.97
C ASN A 138 7.77 10.18 -16.39
N GLN A 139 7.67 8.86 -16.60
CA GLN A 139 6.43 8.17 -16.98
C GLN A 139 6.50 6.69 -16.59
N ILE A 140 5.34 6.06 -16.45
CA ILE A 140 5.23 4.60 -16.31
C ILE A 140 5.22 4.00 -17.73
N ASN A 141 6.27 3.26 -18.08
CA ASN A 141 6.44 2.72 -19.44
C ASN A 141 5.67 1.39 -19.63
N ALA A 142 5.15 1.18 -20.84
CA ALA A 142 4.64 -0.12 -21.25
C ALA A 142 5.81 -1.15 -21.35
N PRO A 143 5.59 -2.44 -21.04
CA PRO A 143 4.29 -3.09 -20.78
C PRO A 143 3.81 -3.00 -19.33
N GLY A 144 4.45 -2.23 -18.45
CA GLY A 144 4.10 -2.13 -17.02
C GLY A 144 2.60 -1.99 -16.78
N GLN A 145 2.02 -2.93 -16.05
CA GLN A 145 0.61 -2.96 -15.68
C GLN A 145 0.45 -2.86 -14.17
N HIS A 146 -0.55 -2.10 -13.73
CA HIS A 146 -0.95 -2.07 -12.33
C HIS A 146 -1.48 -3.44 -11.89
N VAL A 147 -0.99 -3.94 -10.76
CA VAL A 147 -1.35 -5.22 -10.13
C VAL A 147 -1.70 -5.00 -8.66
N GLY A 148 -2.09 -6.06 -7.95
CA GLY A 148 -2.44 -5.94 -6.54
C GLY A 148 -1.21 -5.66 -5.67
N ASP A 149 -1.38 -4.80 -4.66
CA ASP A 149 -0.32 -4.45 -3.70
C ASP A 149 0.32 -5.64 -3.00
N ALA A 150 -0.39 -6.78 -2.91
CA ALA A 150 0.16 -8.02 -2.40
C ALA A 150 1.41 -8.48 -3.16
N ASP A 151 1.48 -8.20 -4.46
CA ASP A 151 2.62 -8.59 -5.30
C ASP A 151 3.89 -7.78 -4.97
N CYS A 152 3.79 -6.62 -4.32
CA CYS A 152 4.91 -5.73 -3.98
C CYS A 152 5.30 -5.79 -2.49
N ARG A 153 5.14 -6.95 -1.85
CA ARG A 153 5.38 -7.15 -0.41
C ARG A 153 6.70 -7.85 -0.09
N GLU A 154 7.74 -7.59 -0.87
CA GLU A 154 9.11 -7.91 -0.47
C GLU A 154 9.60 -6.85 0.53
N VAL A 155 10.20 -7.28 1.64
CA VAL A 155 10.69 -6.38 2.68
C VAL A 155 11.95 -5.66 2.19
N CYS A 156 12.09 -4.38 2.54
CA CYS A 156 13.30 -3.63 2.20
C CYS A 156 14.54 -4.22 2.91
N SER A 157 15.61 -4.43 2.16
CA SER A 157 16.90 -4.88 2.69
C SER A 157 17.56 -3.88 3.65
N ALA A 158 17.23 -2.60 3.51
CA ALA A 158 17.76 -1.52 4.35
C ALA A 158 17.00 -1.37 5.68
N THR A 159 15.76 -1.86 5.74
CA THR A 159 14.88 -1.72 6.91
C THR A 159 13.74 -2.73 6.84
N HIS A 160 13.46 -3.41 7.94
CA HIS A 160 12.38 -4.39 7.99
C HIS A 160 10.99 -3.78 8.30
N ALA A 161 10.87 -2.45 8.26
CA ALA A 161 9.64 -1.73 8.58
C ALA A 161 8.74 -1.43 7.37
N GLU A 162 9.22 -1.65 6.15
CA GLU A 162 8.50 -1.31 4.92
C GLU A 162 8.74 -2.31 3.80
N TYR A 163 7.87 -2.25 2.78
CA TYR A 163 7.96 -3.06 1.57
C TYR A 163 8.59 -2.29 0.39
N CYS A 164 9.42 -2.97 -0.39
CA CYS A 164 10.24 -2.44 -1.47
C CYS A 164 10.02 -3.19 -2.80
N GLY A 165 8.75 -3.36 -3.20
CA GLY A 165 8.40 -4.06 -4.44
C GLY A 165 8.46 -5.58 -4.27
N ASN A 166 8.83 -6.29 -5.33
CA ASN A 166 9.19 -7.72 -5.33
C ASN A 166 9.95 -8.01 -6.64
N SER A 167 10.39 -9.25 -6.87
CA SER A 167 10.94 -9.67 -8.15
C SER A 167 9.96 -9.39 -9.31
N ASN A 168 10.38 -8.58 -10.29
CA ASN A 168 9.56 -8.14 -11.42
C ASN A 168 8.27 -7.39 -11.00
N ARG A 169 8.32 -6.71 -9.85
CA ARG A 169 7.21 -5.93 -9.27
C ARG A 169 7.76 -4.64 -8.67
N VAL A 170 7.38 -3.52 -9.25
CA VAL A 170 7.86 -2.19 -8.83
C VAL A 170 6.76 -1.50 -8.02
N ALA A 171 7.08 -1.13 -6.78
CA ALA A 171 6.24 -0.28 -5.95
C ALA A 171 6.44 1.19 -6.38
N VAL A 172 5.47 1.78 -7.10
CA VAL A 172 5.64 3.09 -7.76
C VAL A 172 5.14 4.24 -6.89
N TYR A 173 5.89 5.34 -6.89
CA TYR A 173 5.60 6.59 -6.22
C TYR A 173 5.61 7.73 -7.24
N GLU A 174 4.69 8.68 -7.10
CA GLU A 174 4.60 9.87 -7.95
C GLU A 174 4.88 11.15 -7.15
N PHE A 175 5.69 12.03 -7.72
CA PHE A 175 6.06 13.32 -7.15
C PHE A 175 5.01 14.41 -7.40
N SER A 176 4.75 15.20 -6.37
CA SER A 176 3.98 16.45 -6.44
C SER A 176 4.80 17.60 -5.86
N ALA A 177 5.19 18.52 -6.75
CA ALA A 177 6.07 19.65 -6.45
C ALA A 177 5.54 20.65 -5.41
N SER A 178 4.26 20.55 -5.03
CA SER A 178 3.64 21.50 -4.10
C SER A 178 3.78 21.12 -2.63
N GLY A 179 4.20 19.89 -2.29
CA GLY A 179 4.11 19.42 -0.89
C GLY A 179 2.68 19.50 -0.32
N VAL A 180 1.71 19.74 -1.20
CA VAL A 180 0.29 19.70 -0.92
C VAL A 180 -0.09 18.25 -1.16
N PRO A 181 -0.49 17.50 -0.12
CA PRO A 181 -1.15 16.22 -0.30
C PRO A 181 -2.23 16.36 -1.37
N PRO A 182 -2.47 15.37 -2.25
CA PRO A 182 -3.67 15.40 -3.06
C PRO A 182 -4.85 15.65 -2.12
N VAL A 183 -5.45 16.83 -2.21
CA VAL A 183 -6.49 17.25 -1.27
C VAL A 183 -7.73 16.43 -1.59
N GLN A 184 -8.01 15.43 -0.77
CA GLN A 184 -9.38 15.04 -0.49
C GLN A 184 -9.65 15.23 1.00
N VAL A 185 -9.96 16.47 1.36
CA VAL A 185 -10.43 16.83 2.71
C VAL A 185 -11.78 17.51 2.55
N CYS A 186 -12.82 16.98 3.18
CA CYS A 186 -14.05 17.73 3.42
C CYS A 186 -13.69 18.99 4.21
N GLN A 187 -13.88 20.16 3.62
CA GLN A 187 -13.42 21.45 4.15
C GLN A 187 -14.10 21.90 5.45
N SER A 188 -15.04 21.13 6.00
CA SER A 188 -15.62 21.35 7.32
C SER A 188 -16.36 20.10 7.80
N THR A 189 -16.12 19.69 9.04
CA THR A 189 -16.88 18.64 9.75
C THR A 189 -18.01 19.21 10.61
N SER A 190 -18.20 20.53 10.59
CA SER A 190 -19.24 21.24 11.34
C SER A 190 -19.75 22.46 10.57
N VAL A 191 -20.50 22.21 9.49
CA VAL A 191 -21.21 23.29 8.80
C VAL A 191 -22.58 23.47 9.45
N SER A 192 -22.78 24.56 10.17
CA SER A 192 -24.12 25.08 10.48
C SER A 192 -24.55 26.06 9.38
N ASN A 193 -25.84 26.20 9.13
CA ASN A 193 -26.42 27.09 8.11
C ASN A 193 -26.04 26.78 6.65
N PHE A 194 -26.08 25.50 6.25
CA PHE A 194 -26.03 25.13 4.82
C PHE A 194 -27.44 25.06 4.22
N THR A 195 -27.54 25.28 2.91
CA THR A 195 -28.76 25.01 2.13
C THR A 195 -28.47 23.85 1.20
N LEU A 196 -29.24 22.76 1.33
CA LEU A 196 -29.21 21.68 0.35
C LEU A 196 -29.99 22.13 -0.87
N VAL A 197 -29.43 21.94 -2.05
CA VAL A 197 -30.10 22.26 -3.31
C VAL A 197 -30.03 21.02 -4.21
N ALA A 198 -31.17 20.62 -4.75
CA ALA A 198 -31.23 19.61 -5.81
C ALA A 198 -31.20 20.32 -7.15
N GLU A 199 -30.32 19.87 -8.04
CA GLU A 199 -30.29 20.32 -9.43
C GLU A 199 -30.94 19.28 -10.33
N PHE A 200 -31.65 19.73 -11.36
CA PHE A 200 -32.28 18.84 -12.32
C PHE A 200 -31.23 18.26 -13.27
N ALA A 201 -31.20 16.93 -13.40
CA ALA A 201 -30.33 16.25 -14.37
C ALA A 201 -30.55 16.73 -15.81
N THR A 202 -31.76 17.20 -16.10
CA THR A 202 -32.13 17.87 -17.35
C THR A 202 -32.94 19.12 -17.00
N PRO A 203 -32.40 20.33 -17.15
CA PRO A 203 -33.09 21.54 -16.75
C PRO A 203 -34.34 21.82 -17.61
N PRO A 204 -35.47 22.23 -17.01
CA PRO A 204 -36.65 22.60 -17.78
C PRO A 204 -36.40 23.88 -18.60
N THR A 205 -36.94 23.94 -19.82
CA THR A 205 -36.82 25.11 -20.72
C THR A 205 -37.48 26.38 -20.17
N SER A 206 -38.35 26.25 -19.17
CA SER A 206 -38.88 27.36 -18.37
C SER A 206 -39.05 26.93 -16.91
N GLY A 207 -38.22 27.46 -16.02
CA GLY A 207 -38.26 27.16 -14.59
C GLY A 207 -36.89 27.35 -13.91
N PRO A 208 -36.82 27.23 -12.58
CA PRO A 208 -35.55 27.31 -11.86
C PRO A 208 -34.67 26.09 -12.15
N LEU A 209 -33.37 26.31 -12.32
CA LEU A 209 -32.38 25.25 -12.61
C LEU A 209 -32.11 24.34 -11.40
N SER A 210 -32.55 24.77 -10.22
CA SER A 210 -32.28 24.13 -8.94
C SER A 210 -33.40 24.43 -7.93
N VAL A 211 -33.65 23.51 -7.00
CA VAL A 211 -34.68 23.68 -5.95
C VAL A 211 -34.07 23.43 -4.57
N PRO A 212 -34.31 24.31 -3.58
CA PRO A 212 -33.85 24.06 -2.22
C PRO A 212 -34.58 22.85 -1.62
N LEU A 213 -33.81 21.91 -1.09
CA LEU A 213 -34.33 20.75 -0.36
C LEU A 213 -34.52 21.12 1.10
N LYS A 214 -35.71 20.81 1.62
CA LYS A 214 -36.01 20.91 3.05
C LYS A 214 -35.87 19.51 3.66
N LEU A 215 -35.00 19.35 4.65
CA LEU A 215 -34.92 18.12 5.44
C LEU A 215 -36.21 18.00 6.27
N VAL A 216 -37.07 17.03 5.93
CA VAL A 216 -38.40 16.90 6.55
C VAL A 216 -38.40 15.94 7.74
N ALA A 217 -37.48 14.97 7.78
CA ALA A 217 -37.32 14.06 8.91
C ALA A 217 -35.88 13.58 9.02
N VAL A 218 -35.36 13.56 10.26
CA VAL A 218 -34.11 12.88 10.64
C VAL A 218 -34.49 11.93 11.76
N GLU A 219 -34.51 10.62 11.48
CA GLU A 219 -34.85 9.62 12.48
C GLU A 219 -33.57 9.09 13.13
N ILE A 220 -33.46 9.28 14.45
CA ILE A 220 -32.29 8.90 15.24
C ILE A 220 -32.55 7.51 15.82
N VAL A 221 -31.81 6.50 15.35
CA VAL A 221 -31.82 5.17 15.94
C VAL A 221 -30.53 4.98 16.75
N GLY A 222 -30.63 5.14 18.08
CA GLY A 222 -29.51 4.94 19.01
C GLY A 222 -28.47 6.08 19.07
N THR A 223 -27.27 5.77 19.58
CA THR A 223 -26.14 6.73 19.76
C THR A 223 -25.30 6.94 18.48
N THR A 224 -25.82 6.58 17.31
CA THR A 224 -25.07 6.65 16.06
C THR A 224 -25.16 8.04 15.43
N ILE A 225 -24.01 8.68 15.23
CA ILE A 225 -23.89 9.97 14.52
C ILE A 225 -23.84 9.67 13.02
N TRP A 226 -24.84 10.11 12.27
CA TRP A 226 -24.81 10.06 10.80
C TRP A 226 -23.95 11.20 10.26
N SER A 227 -22.98 10.87 9.39
CA SER A 227 -22.15 11.86 8.68
C SER A 227 -22.48 11.83 7.19
N ILE A 228 -22.72 13.00 6.59
CA ILE A 228 -22.79 13.11 5.13
C ILE A 228 -21.36 13.07 4.60
N LEU A 229 -20.98 11.95 3.96
CA LEU A 229 -19.58 11.69 3.61
C LEU A 229 -19.08 12.52 2.42
N SER A 230 -19.96 13.04 1.55
CA SER A 230 -19.57 14.04 0.55
C SER A 230 -20.77 14.86 0.03
N VAL A 231 -20.51 16.13 -0.27
CA VAL A 231 -21.32 16.94 -1.19
C VAL A 231 -20.38 17.38 -2.29
N ARG A 232 -20.62 16.87 -3.51
CA ARG A 232 -19.85 17.23 -4.69
C ARG A 232 -20.47 18.45 -5.37
N VAL A 233 -19.64 19.41 -5.77
CA VAL A 233 -20.03 20.41 -6.77
C VAL A 233 -19.65 19.82 -8.13
N LEU A 234 -20.65 19.48 -8.94
CA LEU A 234 -20.42 18.90 -10.26
C LEU A 234 -20.03 19.98 -11.26
N SER A 235 -18.73 20.23 -11.44
CA SER A 235 -18.25 20.51 -12.80
C SER A 235 -17.81 19.17 -13.40
N THR A 236 -18.71 18.62 -14.21
CA THR A 236 -18.59 17.43 -15.08
C THR A 236 -18.60 16.04 -14.41
N LEU A 237 -19.57 15.25 -14.87
CA LEU A 237 -19.81 13.80 -14.69
C LEU A 237 -20.42 13.33 -13.37
N CYS A 238 -21.74 13.10 -13.46
CA CYS A 238 -22.61 12.50 -12.45
C CYS A 238 -22.11 11.12 -12.01
N SER A 239 -22.14 10.86 -10.71
CA SER A 239 -22.48 9.55 -10.15
C SER A 239 -23.63 9.79 -9.17
N SER A 240 -24.42 8.83 -8.73
CA SER A 240 -25.45 9.04 -7.70
C SER A 240 -24.83 9.54 -6.39
N VAL A 241 -25.52 10.36 -5.58
CA VAL A 241 -25.29 10.30 -4.13
C VAL A 241 -26.13 9.12 -3.69
N SER A 242 -25.54 7.93 -3.76
CA SER A 242 -26.15 6.78 -3.11
C SER A 242 -25.94 6.97 -1.62
N MET A 243 -26.98 7.41 -0.92
CA MET A 243 -27.05 7.21 0.51
C MET A 243 -27.21 5.70 0.72
N LEU A 244 -26.09 5.00 0.89
CA LEU A 244 -26.10 3.59 1.27
C LEU A 244 -26.61 3.53 2.71
N ILE A 245 -27.91 3.32 2.85
CA ILE A 245 -28.51 2.80 4.08
C ILE A 245 -28.31 1.28 3.97
N PRO A 246 -27.42 0.65 4.75
CA PRO A 246 -27.44 -0.79 4.84
C PRO A 246 -28.77 -1.18 5.50
N VAL A 247 -29.68 -1.75 4.70
CA VAL A 247 -30.83 -2.50 5.20
C VAL A 247 -30.43 -3.96 5.10
N LEU A 248 -30.00 -4.51 6.24
CA LEU A 248 -30.33 -5.84 6.77
C LEU A 248 -29.64 -6.01 8.13
#